data_AF-A0A9E5WG48-F1
#
_entry.id   AF-A0A9E5WG48-F1
#
_cell.length_a   1.000
_cell.length_b   1.000
_cell.length_c   1.000
_cell.angle_alpha   90.00
_cell.angle_beta   90.00
_cell.angle_gamma   90.00
#
_symmetry.space_group_name_H-M   'P 1'
#
loop_
_entity.id
_entity.type
_entity.pdbx_description
1 polymer ?
#
loop_
_entity_poly.entity_id
_entity_poly.type
_entity_poly.pdbx_seq_one_letter_code
_entity_poly.pdbx_strand_id
1 'polypeptide(L)' 'MSNHAVNLPDDPAILKAMITTLQAENAKISATLRVHDQLVQALRLRIAKLQKLAFGKSSEKIEREIEQLELALE' A
#
# COMPACT_ATOMS: atom_id res chain seq x y z
N MET A 1 14.07 -19.86 21.08
CA MET A 1 13.06 -18.85 20.78
C MET A 1 12.74 -18.13 22.08
N SER A 2 13.39 -17.00 22.33
CA SER A 2 13.19 -16.23 23.56
C SER A 2 11.80 -15.60 23.48
N ASN A 3 10.86 -16.09 24.29
CA ASN A 3 9.57 -15.42 24.46
C ASN A 3 9.85 -14.03 25.02
N HIS A 4 9.81 -13.01 24.16
CA HIS A 4 9.57 -11.64 24.60
C HIS A 4 8.11 -11.58 25.06
N ALA A 5 7.85 -12.15 26.24
CA ALA A 5 6.66 -11.79 26.98
C ALA A 5 6.84 -10.31 27.32
N VAL A 6 6.27 -9.45 26.46
CA VAL A 6 6.04 -8.05 26.81
C VAL A 6 5.35 -8.12 28.16
N ASN A 7 5.97 -7.53 29.18
CA ASN A 7 5.44 -7.55 30.53
C ASN A 7 4.12 -6.75 30.51
N LEU A 8 3.01 -7.45 30.32
CA LEU A 8 1.70 -6.84 30.17
C LEU A 8 1.21 -6.39 31.56
N PRO A 9 0.57 -5.22 31.66
CA PRO A 9 -0.09 -4.82 32.88
C PRO A 9 -1.22 -5.79 33.23
N ASP A 10 -1.33 -6.20 34.50
CA ASP A 10 -2.44 -7.04 34.97
C ASP A 10 -3.77 -6.26 35.12
N ASP A 11 -3.71 -4.92 35.07
CA ASP A 11 -4.89 -4.07 35.20
C ASP A 11 -5.74 -4.11 33.90
N PRO A 12 -6.98 -4.64 33.96
CA PRO A 12 -7.85 -4.72 32.80
C PRO A 12 -8.23 -3.34 32.22
N ALA A 13 -8.20 -2.27 33.00
CA ALA A 13 -8.44 -0.92 32.49
C ALA A 13 -7.29 -0.46 31.59
N ILE A 14 -6.04 -0.71 32.00
CA ILE A 14 -4.84 -0.38 31.22
C ILE A 14 -4.81 -1.22 29.94
N LEU A 15 -5.11 -2.52 30.03
CA LEU A 15 -5.17 -3.40 28.86
C LEU A 15 -6.22 -2.93 27.83
N LYS A 16 -7.42 -2.53 28.28
CA LYS A 16 -8.44 -1.97 27.39
C LYS A 16 -7.97 -0.68 26.72
N ALA A 17 -7.33 0.22 27.46
CA ALA A 17 -6.77 1.45 26.90
C ALA A 17 -5.71 1.15 25.83
N MET A 18 -4.80 0.20 26.09
CA MET A 18 -3.80 -0.23 25.11
C MET A 18 -4.45 -0.81 23.85
N ILE A 19 -5.48 -1.66 24.00
CA ILE A 19 -6.22 -2.21 22.86
C ILE A 19 -6.87 -1.11 22.03
N THR A 20 -7.51 -0.12 22.67
CA THR A 20 -8.12 1.01 21.95
C THR A 20 -7.09 1.82 21.18
N THR A 21 -5.92 2.08 21.78
CA THR A 21 -4.81 2.77 21.10
C THR A 21 -4.32 1.97 19.90
N LEU A 22 -4.05 0.67 20.07
CA LEU A 22 -3.61 -0.21 18.98
C LEU A 22 -4.66 -0.33 17.87
N GLN A 23 -5.96 -0.35 18.20
CA GLN A 23 -7.04 -0.35 17.22
C GLN A 23 -7.06 0.95 16.41
N ALA A 24 -6.86 2.10 17.06
CA ALA A 24 -6.78 3.39 16.37
C ALA A 24 -5.55 3.46 15.45
N GLU A 25 -4.40 2.97 15.90
CA GLU A 25 -3.18 2.88 15.09
C GLU A 25 -3.36 1.94 13.89
N ASN A 26 -3.93 0.75 14.12
CA ASN A 26 -4.24 -0.19 13.05
C ASN A 26 -5.22 0.41 12.04
N ALA A 27 -6.28 1.10 12.48
CA ALA A 27 -7.21 1.76 11.59
C ALA A 27 -6.52 2.82 10.71
N LYS A 28 -5.61 3.60 11.29
CA LYS A 28 -4.79 4.58 10.55
C LYS A 28 -3.90 3.91 9.51
N ILE A 29 -3.20 2.83 9.88
CA ILE A 29 -2.33 2.09 8.98
C ILE A 29 -3.14 1.44 7.86
N SER A 30 -4.27 0.80 8.18
CA SER A 30 -5.17 0.20 7.18
C SER A 30 -5.74 1.23 6.21
N ALA A 31 -6.04 2.45 6.67
CA ALA A 31 -6.48 3.53 5.79
C ALA A 31 -5.37 3.93 4.80
N THR A 32 -4.13 4.09 5.27
CA THR A 32 -2.98 4.39 4.40
C THR A 32 -2.73 3.29 3.38
N LEU A 33 -2.76 2.01 3.81
CA LEU A 33 -2.62 0.86 2.92
C LEU A 33 -3.70 0.86 1.84
N ARG A 34 -4.96 1.14 2.21
CA ARG A 34 -6.06 1.21 1.24
C ARG A 34 -5.85 2.31 0.20
N VAL A 35 -5.34 3.48 0.60
CA VAL A 35 -5.01 4.56 -0.35
C VAL A 35 -3.89 4.12 -1.30
N HIS A 36 -2.86 3.46 -0.77
CA HIS A 36 -1.78 2.92 -1.59
C HIS A 36 -2.28 1.86 -2.58
N ASP A 37 -3.14 0.94 -2.14
CA ASP A 37 -3.75 -0.07 -3.00
C ASP A 37 -4.56 0.56 -4.15
N GLN A 38 -5.28 1.65 -3.86
CA GLN A 38 -6.02 2.39 -4.88
C GLN A 38 -5.08 3.06 -5.91
N LEU A 39 -3.97 3.64 -5.45
CA LEU A 39 -2.96 4.22 -6.33
C LEU A 39 -2.35 3.15 -7.23
N VAL A 40 -1.97 1.99 -6.67
CA VAL A 40 -1.44 0.85 -7.43
C VAL A 40 -2.44 0.38 -8.48
N GLN A 41 -3.72 0.24 -8.14
CA GLN A 41 -4.77 -0.13 -9.10
C GLN A 41 -4.92 0.90 -10.22
N ALA A 42 -4.88 2.19 -9.89
CA ALA A 42 -4.96 3.27 -10.88
C ALA A 42 -3.76 3.25 -11.85
N LEU A 43 -2.54 3.04 -11.33
CA LEU A 43 -1.32 2.92 -12.13
C LEU A 43 -1.39 1.71 -13.07
N ARG A 44 -1.78 0.53 -12.55
CA ARG A 44 -1.95 -0.70 -13.38
C ARG A 44 -2.97 -0.50 -14.50
N LEU A 45 -4.09 0.16 -14.22
CA LEU A 45 -5.09 0.46 -15.24
C LEU A 45 -4.55 1.42 -16.31
N ARG A 46 -3.75 2.43 -15.91
CA ARG A 46 -3.12 3.37 -16.85
C ARG A 46 -2.11 2.64 -17.74
N ILE A 47 -1.25 1.80 -17.17
CA ILE A 47 -0.30 0.96 -17.91
C ILE A 47 -1.04 0.12 -18.95
N ALA A 48 -2.08 -0.62 -18.56
CA ALA A 48 -2.84 -1.46 -19.48
C ALA A 48 -3.47 -0.66 -20.64
N LYS A 49 -3.94 0.56 -20.38
CA LYS A 49 -4.46 1.46 -21.42
C LYS A 49 -3.36 1.92 -22.37
N LEU A 50 -2.20 2.33 -21.84
CA LEU A 50 -1.06 2.76 -22.64
C LEU A 50 -0.49 1.61 -23.49
N GLN A 51 -0.36 0.41 -22.92
CA GLN A 51 0.09 -0.78 -23.63
C GLN A 51 -0.82 -1.10 -24.84
N LYS A 52 -2.14 -0.91 -24.70
CA LYS A 52 -3.09 -1.05 -25.82
C LYS A 52 -2.91 0.01 -26.91
N LEU A 53 -2.42 1.21 -26.57
CA LEU A 53 -2.21 2.31 -27.50
C LEU A 53 -0.83 2.29 -28.17
N ALA A 54 0.13 1.53 -27.63
CA ALA A 54 1.52 1.51 -28.05
C ALA A 54 1.79 0.81 -29.42
N PHE A 55 0.78 0.58 -30.26
CA PHE A 55 0.99 -0.05 -31.57
C PHE A 55 1.32 1.00 -32.66
N GLY A 56 2.60 1.19 -32.97
CA GLY A 56 3.06 1.92 -34.16
C GLY A 56 4.44 2.58 -34.00
N LYS A 57 5.08 3.00 -35.08
CA LYS A 57 6.43 3.63 -35.05
C LYS A 57 6.53 4.94 -34.22
N SER A 58 5.40 5.50 -33.78
CA SER A 58 5.32 6.68 -32.89
C SER A 58 5.07 6.32 -31.41
N SER A 59 5.10 5.04 -31.03
CA SER A 59 4.82 4.56 -29.66
C SER A 59 5.96 4.77 -28.66
N GLU A 60 7.17 5.13 -29.10
CA GLU A 60 8.35 5.18 -28.23
C GLU A 60 8.13 6.07 -26.98
N LYS A 61 7.37 7.16 -27.11
CA LYS A 61 6.99 8.01 -25.96
C LYS A 61 6.04 7.31 -24.98
N ILE A 62 5.12 6.49 -25.49
CA ILE A 62 4.16 5.71 -24.70
C ILE A 62 4.88 4.57 -23.96
N GLU A 63 5.86 3.94 -24.60
CA GLU A 63 6.69 2.88 -24.00
C GLU A 63 7.51 3.42 -22.83
N ARG A 64 8.18 4.57 -22.97
CA ARG A 64 8.90 5.22 -21.86
C ARG A 64 7.98 5.61 -20.71
N GLU A 65 6.74 6.02 -21.01
CA GLU A 65 5.75 6.33 -19.97
C GLU A 65 5.30 5.07 -19.22
N ILE A 66 5.15 3.94 -19.92
CA ILE A 66 4.86 2.64 -19.29
C ILE A 66 6.00 2.24 -18.35
N GLU A 67 7.25 2.29 -18.81
CA GLU A 67 8.43 1.93 -17.99
C GLU A 67 8.52 2.79 -16.71
N GLN A 68 8.24 4.09 -16.79
CA GLN A 68 8.24 4.96 -15.61
C GLN A 68 7.12 4.61 -14.63
N LEU A 69 5.94 4.24 -15.13
CA LEU A 69 4.82 3.82 -14.29
C LEU A 69 5.05 2.44 -13.66
N GLU A 70 5.75 1.55 -14.36
CA GLU A 70 6.16 0.24 -13.85
C GLU A 70 7.24 0.38 -12.77
N LEU A 71 8.23 1.26 -12.96
CA LEU A 71 9.23 1.57 -11.93
C LEU A 71 8.60 2.16 -10.66
N ALA A 72 7.52 2.95 -10.80
CA ALA A 72 6.78 3.47 -9.65
C ALA A 72 5.96 2.41 -8.90
N LEU A 73 5.85 1.20 -9.45
CA LEU A 73 5.17 0.05 -8.83
C LEU A 73 6.13 -0.98 -8.19
N GLU A 74 7.42 -0.94 -8.52
CA GLU A 74 8.48 -1.76 -7.89
C GLU A 74 8.86 -1.26 -6.48
#